data_AF-A0A4U9UAR6-F1
#
_entry.id   AF-A0A4U9UAR6-F1
#
_cell.length_a   1.000
_cell.length_b   1.000
_cell.length_c   1.000
_cell.angle_alpha   90.00
_cell.angle_beta   90.00
_cell.angle_gamma   90.00
#
_symmetry.space_group_name_H-M   'P 1'
#
loop_
_entity.id
_entity.type
_entity.pdbx_description
1 polymer ?
#
loop_
_entity_poly.entity_id
_entity_poly.type
_entity_poly.pdbx_seq_one_letter_code
_entity_poly.pdbx_strand_id
1 'polypeptide(L)'
;MELDTHEALMRDAMRISQQRWQASISDNSESEEIGSLKKSNRKAALSEALSPLEGQLPEETRQKLVMLMSVLYGTEALTVLKDSFGLNKDEITDLTVWGAKLMLRQALAESNNS
;
A
#
# COMPACT_ATOMS: atom_id res chain seq x y z
N MET A 1 0.19 24.55 8.18
CA MET A 1 -0.34 25.31 7.02
C MET A 1 0.50 25.08 5.76
N GLU A 2 1.85 25.02 5.84
CA GLU A 2 2.67 24.67 4.66
C GLU A 2 2.60 23.18 4.26
N LEU A 3 2.51 22.25 5.22
CA LEU A 3 2.41 20.80 4.95
C LEU A 3 1.18 20.43 4.10
N ASP A 4 0.00 20.99 4.42
CA ASP A 4 -1.25 20.73 3.69
C ASP A 4 -1.19 21.25 2.24
N THR A 5 -0.41 22.32 2.02
CA THR A 5 -0.23 22.94 0.71
C THR A 5 0.64 22.07 -0.20
N HIS A 6 1.67 21.43 0.36
CA HIS A 6 2.50 20.46 -0.37
C HIS A 6 1.72 19.19 -0.73
N GLU A 7 0.87 18.71 0.16
CA GLU A 7 -0.02 17.57 -0.13
C GLU A 7 -0.99 17.90 -1.27
N ALA A 8 -1.63 19.09 -1.23
CA ALA A 8 -2.54 19.53 -2.28
C ALA A 8 -1.83 19.63 -3.65
N LEU A 9 -0.63 20.22 -3.69
CA LEU A 9 0.16 20.32 -4.91
C LEU A 9 0.57 18.94 -5.45
N MET A 10 1.00 18.03 -4.58
CA MET A 10 1.42 16.69 -4.96
C MET A 10 0.24 15.86 -5.48
N ARG A 11 -0.93 15.99 -4.84
CA ARG A 11 -2.19 15.36 -5.26
C ARG A 11 -2.65 15.87 -6.61
N ASP A 12 -2.52 17.17 -6.87
CA ASP A 12 -2.87 17.76 -8.17
C ASP A 12 -1.91 17.34 -9.27
N ALA A 13 -0.61 17.33 -9.01
CA ALA A 13 0.40 16.81 -9.93
C ALA A 13 0.15 15.33 -10.28
N MET A 14 -0.20 14.52 -9.28
CA MET A 14 -0.53 13.11 -9.49
C MET A 14 -1.81 12.95 -10.31
N ARG A 15 -2.85 13.74 -10.05
CA ARG A 15 -4.10 13.73 -10.85
C ARG A 15 -3.85 14.09 -12.30
N ILE A 16 -3.03 15.10 -12.57
CA ILE A 16 -2.65 15.51 -13.94
C ILE A 16 -1.90 14.39 -14.65
N SER A 17 -0.99 13.69 -13.96
CA SER A 17 -0.28 12.53 -14.55
C SER A 17 -1.24 11.39 -14.93
N GLN A 18 -2.24 11.11 -14.08
CA GLN A 18 -3.26 10.08 -14.35
C GLN A 18 -4.16 10.46 -15.52
N GLN A 19 -4.57 11.72 -15.61
CA GLN A 19 -5.38 12.23 -16.73
C GLN A 19 -4.61 12.15 -18.05
N ARG A 20 -3.31 12.50 -18.06
CA ARG A 20 -2.44 12.38 -19.24
C ARG A 20 -2.30 10.92 -19.69
N TRP A 21 -2.14 10.00 -18.74
CA TRP A 21 -2.05 8.57 -19.04
C TRP A 21 -3.37 8.02 -19.60
N GLN A 22 -4.51 8.41 -19.02
CA GLN A 22 -5.83 8.03 -19.56
C GLN A 22 -6.06 8.58 -20.97
N ALA A 23 -5.72 9.84 -21.23
CA ALA A 23 -5.82 10.44 -22.56
C ALA A 23 -4.94 9.70 -23.58
N SER A 24 -3.73 9.27 -23.19
CA SER A 24 -2.83 8.50 -24.06
C SER A 24 -3.35 7.10 -24.41
N ILE A 25 -4.22 6.52 -23.57
CA ILE A 25 -4.88 5.24 -23.86
C ILE A 25 -6.09 5.44 -24.78
N SER A 26 -6.80 6.56 -24.64
CA SER A 26 -7.95 6.90 -25.50
C SER A 26 -7.55 7.20 -26.94
N ASP A 27 -6.33 7.70 -27.17
CA ASP A 27 -5.82 8.12 -28.48
C ASP A 27 -5.16 6.96 -29.27
N ASN A 28 -5.02 5.78 -28.65
CA ASN A 28 -4.37 4.62 -29.25
C ASN A 28 -5.39 3.49 -29.47
N SER A 29 -6.33 3.71 -30.40
CA SER A 29 -7.38 2.74 -30.75
C SER A 29 -6.92 1.61 -31.69
N GLU A 30 -5.64 1.26 -31.71
CA GLU A 30 -5.12 0.09 -32.43
C GLU A 30 -3.87 -0.44 -31.72
N SER A 31 -4.06 -1.26 -30.68
CA SER A 31 -3.14 -2.34 -30.25
C SER A 31 -3.73 -3.04 -29.02
N GLU A 32 -4.26 -4.23 -29.27
CA GLU A 32 -4.37 -5.41 -28.40
C GLU A 32 -4.16 -5.21 -26.88
N GLU A 33 -5.20 -5.57 -26.12
CA GLU A 33 -5.12 -5.98 -24.71
C GLU A 33 -4.03 -5.29 -23.86
N ILE A 34 -4.15 -3.97 -23.65
CA ILE A 34 -3.74 -3.41 -22.35
C ILE A 34 -4.80 -3.84 -21.34
N GLY A 35 -4.85 -5.15 -21.13
CA GLY A 35 -5.76 -5.83 -20.24
C GLY A 35 -5.69 -5.13 -18.91
N SER A 36 -6.84 -4.64 -18.45
CA SER A 36 -7.15 -4.35 -17.06
C SER A 36 -5.90 -3.97 -16.27
N LEU A 37 -5.68 -2.66 -16.07
CA LEU A 37 -5.00 -2.19 -14.86
C LEU A 37 -5.59 -2.99 -13.71
N LYS A 38 -4.96 -4.11 -13.35
CA LYS A 38 -5.47 -5.05 -12.38
C LYS A 38 -5.53 -4.24 -11.11
N LYS A 39 -6.73 -3.78 -10.76
CA LYS A 39 -7.04 -3.03 -9.55
C LYS A 39 -6.19 -3.68 -8.47
N SER A 40 -5.19 -2.95 -7.97
CA SER A 40 -4.11 -3.53 -7.17
C SER A 40 -4.73 -4.50 -6.15
N ASN A 41 -4.52 -5.81 -6.36
CA ASN A 41 -5.15 -6.86 -5.56
C ASN A 41 -4.67 -6.84 -4.10
N ARG A 42 -3.77 -5.92 -3.73
CA ARG A 42 -3.15 -5.80 -2.41
C ARG A 42 -4.17 -5.70 -1.29
N LYS A 43 -5.20 -4.86 -1.43
CA LYS A 43 -6.23 -4.73 -0.39
C LYS A 43 -6.93 -6.07 -0.18
N ALA A 44 -7.39 -6.71 -1.25
CA ALA A 44 -8.10 -7.98 -1.16
C ALA A 44 -7.19 -9.12 -0.65
N ALA A 45 -5.96 -9.21 -1.13
CA ALA A 45 -4.98 -10.18 -0.67
C ALA A 45 -4.62 -10.00 0.82
N LEU A 46 -4.48 -8.75 1.29
CA LEU A 46 -4.24 -8.47 2.70
C LEU A 46 -5.48 -8.74 3.56
N SER A 47 -6.67 -8.41 3.07
CA SER A 47 -7.93 -8.77 3.75
C SER A 47 -8.07 -10.28 3.88
N GLU A 48 -7.78 -11.05 2.83
CA GLU A 48 -7.80 -12.52 2.85
C GLU A 48 -6.75 -13.08 3.82
N ALA A 49 -5.52 -12.54 3.79
CA ALA A 49 -4.45 -12.97 4.71
C ALA A 49 -4.77 -12.69 6.18
N LEU A 50 -5.58 -11.68 6.47
CA LEU A 50 -6.02 -11.32 7.82
C LEU A 50 -7.35 -11.97 8.23
N SER A 51 -8.04 -12.67 7.32
CA SER A 51 -9.30 -13.38 7.62
C SER A 51 -9.21 -14.37 8.80
N PRO A 52 -8.08 -15.08 9.05
CA PRO A 52 -7.98 -15.97 10.21
C PRO A 52 -8.03 -15.23 11.57
N LEU A 53 -7.88 -13.91 11.56
CA LEU A 53 -7.92 -13.07 12.76
C LEU A 53 -9.32 -12.45 13.00
N GLU A 54 -10.34 -12.81 12.20
CA GLU A 54 -11.67 -12.21 12.31
C GLU A 54 -12.34 -12.40 13.67
N GLY A 55 -12.02 -13.50 14.38
CA GLY A 55 -12.51 -13.79 15.73
C GLY A 55 -11.56 -13.34 16.85
N GLN A 56 -10.37 -12.82 16.51
CA GLN A 56 -9.33 -12.44 17.49
C GLN A 56 -9.12 -10.93 17.59
N LEU A 57 -9.46 -10.18 16.55
CA LEU A 57 -9.27 -8.73 16.48
C LEU A 57 -10.58 -8.05 16.09
N PRO A 58 -10.90 -6.87 16.63
CA PRO A 58 -12.01 -6.05 16.13
C PRO A 58 -11.84 -5.71 14.63
N GLU A 59 -12.96 -5.58 13.91
CA GLU A 59 -12.93 -5.23 12.47
C GLU A 59 -12.19 -3.92 12.19
N GLU A 60 -12.34 -2.92 13.06
CA GLU A 60 -11.62 -1.65 12.93
C GLU A 60 -10.09 -1.84 12.97
N THR A 61 -9.61 -2.70 13.88
CA THR A 61 -8.19 -3.02 14.01
C THR A 61 -7.68 -3.78 12.78
N ARG A 62 -8.46 -4.73 12.25
CA ARG A 62 -8.11 -5.43 11.01
C ARG A 62 -8.03 -4.48 9.81
N GLN A 63 -8.96 -3.53 9.69
CA GLN A 63 -8.91 -2.52 8.64
C GLN A 63 -7.68 -1.62 8.75
N LYS A 64 -7.29 -1.22 9.97
CA LYS A 64 -6.04 -0.48 10.23
C LYS A 64 -4.82 -1.27 9.75
N LEU A 65 -4.76 -2.58 10.05
CA LEU A 65 -3.69 -3.46 9.58
C LEU A 65 -3.64 -3.54 8.05
N VAL A 66 -4.77 -3.72 7.37
CA VAL A 66 -4.84 -3.72 5.89
C VAL A 66 -4.26 -2.43 5.31
N MET A 67 -4.62 -1.28 5.87
CA MET A 67 -4.13 0.02 5.39
C MET A 67 -2.62 0.16 5.59
N LEU A 68 -2.11 -0.09 6.80
CA LEU A 68 -0.68 0.04 7.11
C LEU A 68 0.19 -0.94 6.32
N MET A 69 -0.24 -2.19 6.21
CA MET A 69 0.49 -3.21 5.44
C MET A 69 0.47 -2.91 3.94
N SER A 70 -0.58 -2.26 3.42
CA SER A 70 -0.63 -1.81 2.03
C SER A 70 0.42 -0.74 1.73
N VAL A 71 0.75 0.12 2.71
CA VAL A 71 1.83 1.10 2.61
C VAL A 71 3.18 0.41 2.71
N LEU A 72 3.35 -0.49 3.69
CA LEU A 72 4.62 -1.19 3.94
C LEU A 72 5.07 -2.07 2.77
N TYR A 73 4.12 -2.72 2.08
CA TYR A 73 4.37 -3.51 0.87
C TYR A 73 4.04 -2.74 -0.42
N GLY A 74 3.93 -1.40 -0.32
CA GLY A 74 3.76 -0.52 -1.47
C GLY A 74 5.08 -0.30 -2.21
N THR A 75 4.99 -0.01 -3.51
CA THR A 75 6.17 0.32 -4.33
C THR A 75 6.95 1.51 -3.77
N GLU A 76 6.27 2.47 -3.14
CA GLU A 76 6.87 3.65 -2.52
C GLU A 76 7.83 3.29 -1.37
N ALA A 77 7.41 2.41 -0.46
CA ALA A 77 8.27 1.94 0.63
C ALA A 77 9.47 1.16 0.09
N LEU A 78 9.26 0.31 -0.92
CA LEU A 78 10.34 -0.46 -1.56
C LEU A 78 11.36 0.46 -2.25
N THR A 79 10.90 1.50 -2.97
CA THR A 79 11.80 2.46 -3.62
C THR A 79 12.57 3.29 -2.59
N VAL A 80 11.94 3.73 -1.50
CA VAL A 80 12.63 4.49 -0.44
C VAL A 80 13.71 3.64 0.23
N LEU A 81 13.39 2.39 0.60
CA LEU A 81 14.35 1.50 1.26
C LEU A 81 15.53 1.15 0.36
N LYS A 82 15.28 0.98 -0.94
CA LYS A 82 16.34 0.73 -1.92
C LYS A 82 17.18 1.99 -2.19
N ASP A 83 16.54 3.10 -2.56
CA ASP A 83 17.22 4.26 -3.14
C ASP A 83 17.82 5.18 -2.08
N SER A 84 17.18 5.32 -0.91
CA SER A 84 17.69 6.16 0.18
C SER A 84 18.60 5.42 1.15
N PHE A 85 18.35 4.13 1.40
CA PHE A 85 19.08 3.34 2.39
C PHE A 85 20.00 2.27 1.77
N GLY A 86 19.96 2.08 0.45
CA GLY A 86 20.83 1.15 -0.26
C GLY A 86 20.54 -0.32 0.00
N LEU A 87 19.36 -0.65 0.55
CA LEU A 87 19.02 -2.03 0.91
C LEU A 87 18.85 -2.90 -0.33
N ASN A 88 19.34 -4.14 -0.23
CA ASN A 88 19.08 -5.17 -1.21
C ASN A 88 17.67 -5.79 -0.99
N LYS A 89 17.24 -6.64 -1.93
CA LYS A 89 15.90 -7.23 -1.91
C LYS A 89 15.62 -8.05 -0.64
N ASP A 90 16.61 -8.80 -0.16
CA ASP A 90 16.46 -9.66 1.01
C ASP A 90 16.36 -8.81 2.28
N GLU A 91 17.20 -7.77 2.41
CA GLU A 91 17.14 -6.80 3.52
C GLU A 91 15.79 -6.06 3.57
N ILE A 92 15.27 -5.65 2.42
CA ILE A 92 13.95 -5.01 2.32
C ILE A 92 12.85 -5.99 2.75
N THR A 93 12.94 -7.25 2.31
CA THR A 93 11.96 -8.29 2.67
C THR A 93 12.00 -8.56 4.18
N ASP A 94 13.18 -8.72 4.76
CA ASP A 94 13.35 -8.95 6.19
C ASP A 94 12.82 -7.78 7.02
N LEU A 95 13.12 -6.54 6.62
CA LEU A 95 12.66 -5.35 7.31
C LEU A 95 11.13 -5.18 7.25
N THR A 96 10.54 -5.39 6.08
CA THR A 96 9.08 -5.29 5.89
C THR A 96 8.35 -6.41 6.62
N VAL A 97 8.88 -7.63 6.62
CA VAL A 97 8.34 -8.75 7.42
C VAL A 97 8.44 -8.45 8.91
N TRP A 98 9.56 -7.87 9.36
CA TRP A 98 9.71 -7.45 10.75
C TRP A 98 8.70 -6.38 11.15
N GLY A 99 8.49 -5.37 10.30
CA GLY A 99 7.46 -4.34 10.49
C GLY A 99 6.05 -4.92 10.56
N ALA A 100 5.69 -5.83 9.64
CA ALA A 100 4.39 -6.51 9.66
C ALA A 100 4.17 -7.31 10.96
N LYS A 101 5.20 -8.00 11.46
CA LYS A 101 5.15 -8.72 12.74
C LYS A 101 4.95 -7.77 13.92
N LEU A 102 5.58 -6.59 13.92
CA LEU A 102 5.36 -5.58 14.96
C LEU A 102 3.92 -5.09 14.98
N MET A 103 3.35 -4.77 13.81
CA MET A 103 1.95 -4.33 13.70
C MET A 103 0.98 -5.39 14.22
N LEU A 104 1.17 -6.67 13.85
CA LEU A 104 0.34 -7.77 14.33
C LEU A 104 0.44 -7.96 15.84
N ARG A 105 1.65 -7.90 16.40
CA ARG A 105 1.86 -8.03 17.85
C ARG A 105 1.17 -6.90 18.61
N GLN A 106 1.27 -5.66 18.11
CA GLN A 106 0.59 -4.52 18.72
C GLN A 106 -0.93 -4.71 18.70
N ALA A 107 -1.49 -5.08 17.55
CA ALA A 107 -2.93 -5.30 17.40
C ALA A 107 -3.45 -6.39 18.35
N LEU A 108 -2.73 -7.50 18.49
CA LEU A 108 -3.08 -8.58 19.41
C LEU A 108 -2.95 -8.16 20.88
N ALA A 109 -1.91 -7.39 21.22
CA ALA A 109 -1.72 -6.90 22.59
C ALA A 109 -2.84 -5.95 23.02
N GLU A 110 -3.26 -5.03 22.14
CA GLU A 110 -4.38 -4.12 22.40
C GLU A 110 -5.70 -4.88 22.55
N SER A 111 -5.92 -5.91 21.73
CA SER A 111 -7.14 -6.72 21.80
C SER A 111 -7.22 -7.57 23.07
N ASN A 112 -6.08 -8.00 23.62
CA ASN A 112 -6.04 -8.76 24.88
C ASN A 112 -6.20 -7.88 26.13
N ASN A 113 -6.00 -6.56 25.99
CA ASN A 113 -6.12 -5.58 27.07
C ASN A 113 -7.47 -4.85 27.07
N SER A 114 -8.38 -5.20 26.14
CA SER A 114 -9.74 -4.65 26.00
C SER A 114 -10.78 -5.65 26.51
#